data_AF-A0A1F1UQ37-F1
#
_entry.id   AF-A0A1F1UQ37-F1
#
_cell.length_a   1.000
_cell.length_b   1.000
_cell.length_c   1.000
_cell.angle_alpha   90.00
_cell.angle_beta   90.00
_cell.angle_gamma   90.00
#
_symmetry.space_group_name_H-M   'P 1'
#
loop_
_entity.id
_entity.type
_entity.pdbx_description
1 polymer ?
#
loop_
_entity_poly.entity_id
_entity_poly.type
_entity_poly.pdbx_seq_one_letter_code
_entity_poly.pdbx_strand_id
1 'polypeptide(L)'
;MAYVLFGLAALLVVAAVWLWFAPASSSLSTPPPPPAEPSPEAEPDVEPEAEQEPALEVEEEPEPEPEPAPEPEPQLELEQAPEPEPEPEPTPAPEPAPKRPHRMSGLQLPGASRRERRLWAEQHGFRFSKVDEYLVDEWHRGAAASGAEPRDVVAGQVYGHDVRVVDLGGVTVVAVATGEVSDIVVDMRRPQFQADSSADLVLVETVEGFELFTNEPGPVLRFIDVRVCTALREMPESVCAVWCEQDWVLAQLERGSTPQDWEDTFAPLALLADAARTLPPREAAALAPVLGAEEAPEPETPQVQRPEEPLELPTRVTGGGFGELEDHEIGADSVAPIADGSPAEDDAQLYDLTRVRREQQPSTIFNDTPKEPTDHER
;
A
#
# COMPACT_ATOMS: atom_id res chain seq x y z
N MET A 1 -19.13 38.34 -56.03
CA MET A 1 -18.30 37.69 -55.00
C MET A 1 -18.99 37.67 -53.62
N ALA A 2 -19.41 38.80 -53.05
CA ALA A 2 -20.05 38.83 -51.72
C ALA A 2 -21.36 38.04 -51.62
N TYR A 3 -22.25 38.13 -52.62
CA TYR A 3 -23.54 37.41 -52.62
C TYR A 3 -23.41 35.88 -52.73
N VAL A 4 -22.31 35.39 -53.30
CA VAL A 4 -22.03 33.94 -53.41
C VAL A 4 -21.59 33.38 -52.05
N LEU A 5 -20.81 34.17 -51.28
CA LEU A 5 -20.39 33.80 -49.93
C LEU A 5 -21.54 33.83 -48.93
N PHE A 6 -22.45 34.80 -49.03
CA PHE A 6 -23.67 34.83 -48.20
C PHE A 6 -24.63 33.68 -48.55
N GLY A 7 -24.73 33.30 -49.82
CA GLY A 7 -25.52 32.13 -50.24
C GLY A 7 -24.98 30.81 -49.67
N LEU A 8 -23.66 30.63 -49.68
CA LEU A 8 -22.99 29.44 -49.14
C LEU A 8 -23.10 29.35 -47.61
N ALA A 9 -22.98 30.48 -46.91
CA ALA A 9 -23.15 30.52 -45.46
C ALA A 9 -24.59 30.20 -45.03
N ALA A 10 -25.59 30.72 -45.76
CA ALA A 10 -27.00 30.39 -45.50
C ALA A 10 -27.30 28.90 -45.75
N LEU A 11 -26.70 28.30 -46.77
CA LEU A 11 -26.86 26.88 -47.09
C LEU A 11 -26.25 25.97 -46.00
N LEU A 12 -25.11 26.35 -45.43
CA LEU A 12 -24.48 25.62 -44.33
C LEU A 12 -25.31 25.69 -43.03
N VAL A 13 -25.91 26.84 -42.73
CA VAL A 13 -26.78 26.98 -41.55
C VAL A 13 -28.05 26.15 -41.72
N VAL A 14 -28.67 26.13 -42.91
CA VAL A 14 -29.84 25.29 -43.19
C VAL A 14 -29.49 23.80 -43.12
N ALA A 15 -28.32 23.38 -43.62
CA ALA A 15 -27.86 22.00 -43.52
C ALA A 15 -27.60 21.57 -42.06
N ALA A 16 -27.01 22.45 -41.23
CA ALA A 16 -26.76 22.18 -39.82
C ALA A 16 -28.06 22.08 -39.01
N VAL A 17 -29.05 22.94 -39.29
CA VAL A 17 -30.38 22.87 -38.67
C VAL A 17 -31.11 21.60 -39.11
N TRP A 18 -30.98 21.18 -40.37
CA TRP A 18 -31.57 19.93 -40.84
C TRP A 18 -30.94 18.70 -40.19
N LEU A 19 -29.63 18.73 -39.92
CA LEU A 19 -28.93 17.64 -39.21
C LEU A 19 -29.33 17.56 -37.72
N TRP A 20 -29.65 18.70 -37.09
CA TRP A 20 -30.08 18.75 -35.69
C TRP A 20 -31.54 18.30 -35.50
N PHE A 21 -32.38 18.48 -36.51
CA PHE A 21 -33.82 18.13 -36.47
C PHE A 21 -34.18 16.85 -37.23
N ALA A 22 -33.22 16.17 -37.86
CA ALA A 22 -33.46 14.89 -38.50
C ALA A 22 -33.75 13.80 -37.44
N PRO A 23 -34.92 13.14 -37.47
CA PRO A 23 -35.18 12.01 -36.58
C PRO A 23 -34.22 10.87 -36.93
N ALA A 24 -33.60 10.28 -35.91
CA ALA A 24 -32.74 9.11 -36.05
C ALA A 24 -33.49 8.03 -36.82
N SER A 25 -33.10 7.84 -38.09
CA SER A 25 -33.69 6.82 -38.93
C SER A 25 -33.19 5.48 -38.44
N SER A 26 -34.13 4.64 -38.03
CA SER A 26 -33.93 3.28 -37.53
C SER A 26 -32.93 2.52 -38.40
N SER A 27 -31.90 1.99 -37.74
CA SER A 27 -30.93 1.08 -38.31
C SER A 27 -31.61 -0.01 -39.14
N LEU A 28 -31.10 -0.18 -40.36
CA LEU A 28 -31.41 -1.29 -41.26
C LEU A 28 -31.30 -2.62 -40.51
N SER A 29 -32.47 -3.22 -40.29
CA SER A 29 -32.76 -4.65 -40.34
C SER A 29 -31.55 -5.60 -40.26
N THR A 30 -31.27 -6.09 -39.06
CA THR A 30 -30.68 -7.42 -38.87
C THR A 30 -31.65 -8.47 -39.45
N PRO A 31 -31.20 -9.45 -40.25
CA PRO A 31 -32.08 -10.53 -40.67
C PRO A 31 -32.53 -11.35 -39.45
N PRO A 32 -33.77 -11.89 -39.43
CA PRO A 32 -34.24 -12.70 -38.33
C PRO A 32 -33.41 -13.99 -38.22
N PRO A 33 -33.23 -14.54 -37.00
CA PRO A 33 -32.58 -15.82 -36.82
C PRO A 33 -33.35 -16.92 -37.58
N PRO A 34 -32.67 -18.00 -38.02
CA PRO A 34 -33.35 -19.14 -38.63
C PRO A 34 -34.39 -19.73 -37.66
N PRO A 35 -35.50 -20.30 -38.15
CA PRO A 35 -36.53 -20.89 -37.30
C PRO A 35 -35.91 -21.96 -36.42
N ALA A 36 -36.18 -21.86 -35.12
CA ALA A 36 -35.84 -22.88 -34.14
C ALA A 36 -36.36 -24.24 -34.62
N GLU A 37 -35.47 -25.21 -34.70
CA GLU A 37 -35.84 -26.62 -34.80
C GLU A 37 -36.82 -26.95 -33.66
N PRO A 38 -37.85 -27.76 -33.91
CA PRO A 38 -38.80 -28.12 -32.88
C PRO A 38 -38.06 -28.87 -31.78
N SER A 39 -37.94 -28.24 -30.62
CA SER A 39 -37.60 -28.91 -29.37
C SER A 39 -38.62 -30.03 -29.18
N PRO A 40 -38.19 -31.30 -29.03
CA PRO A 40 -39.13 -32.38 -28.83
C PRO A 40 -39.94 -32.15 -27.56
N GLU A 41 -41.22 -32.46 -27.71
CA GLU A 41 -42.26 -32.55 -26.68
C GLU A 41 -41.73 -33.07 -25.34
N ALA A 42 -42.27 -32.43 -24.29
CA ALA A 42 -42.16 -32.83 -22.91
C ALA A 42 -42.39 -34.34 -22.75
N GLU A 43 -41.32 -35.04 -22.33
CA GLU A 43 -41.48 -36.31 -21.64
C GLU A 43 -42.12 -36.04 -20.26
N PRO A 44 -43.03 -36.90 -19.80
CA PRO A 44 -43.80 -36.65 -18.60
C PRO A 44 -42.89 -36.63 -17.37
N ASP A 45 -43.15 -35.63 -16.52
CA ASP A 45 -42.70 -35.54 -15.13
C ASP A 45 -42.80 -36.91 -14.46
N VAL A 46 -41.65 -37.55 -14.24
CA VAL A 46 -41.55 -38.69 -13.35
C VAL A 46 -41.50 -38.10 -11.95
N GLU A 47 -42.60 -38.24 -11.20
CA GLU A 47 -42.63 -38.05 -9.75
C GLU A 47 -41.42 -38.77 -9.14
N PRO A 48 -40.54 -38.08 -8.41
CA PRO A 48 -39.63 -38.79 -7.53
C PRO A 48 -40.48 -39.44 -6.44
N GLU A 49 -40.54 -40.77 -6.46
CA GLU A 49 -40.99 -41.57 -5.32
C GLU A 49 -40.30 -41.03 -4.07
N ALA A 50 -41.12 -40.62 -3.10
CA ALA A 50 -40.67 -40.28 -1.78
C ALA A 50 -40.02 -41.50 -1.14
N GLU A 51 -38.69 -41.58 -1.21
CA GLU A 51 -37.91 -42.38 -0.28
C GLU A 51 -38.15 -41.77 1.11
N GLN A 52 -38.98 -42.46 1.89
CA GLN A 52 -39.22 -42.15 3.29
C GLN A 52 -37.91 -42.35 4.05
N GLU A 53 -37.17 -41.26 4.27
CA GLU A 53 -36.20 -41.22 5.35
C GLU A 53 -36.96 -41.45 6.67
N PRO A 54 -36.47 -42.31 7.57
CA PRO A 54 -37.15 -42.60 8.81
C PRO A 54 -37.26 -41.31 9.64
N ALA A 55 -38.47 -41.03 10.12
CA ALA A 55 -38.71 -39.95 11.07
C ALA A 55 -37.79 -40.13 12.30
N LEU A 56 -36.78 -39.27 12.41
CA LEU A 56 -36.11 -39.05 13.66
C LEU A 56 -37.12 -38.35 14.57
N GLU A 57 -37.58 -39.05 15.61
CA GLU A 57 -38.18 -38.41 16.78
C GLU A 57 -37.15 -37.41 17.31
N VAL A 58 -37.40 -36.13 17.05
CA VAL A 58 -36.75 -35.04 17.78
C VAL A 58 -37.36 -35.09 19.18
N GLU A 59 -36.64 -35.67 20.14
CA GLU A 59 -36.89 -35.38 21.53
C GLU A 59 -36.67 -33.87 21.71
N GLU A 60 -37.74 -33.15 22.04
CA GLU A 60 -37.66 -31.74 22.41
C GLU A 60 -36.76 -31.63 23.66
N GLU A 61 -35.54 -31.11 23.49
CA GLU A 61 -34.76 -30.61 24.62
C GLU A 61 -35.55 -29.48 25.29
N PRO A 62 -35.76 -29.52 26.61
CA PRO A 62 -36.48 -28.45 27.30
C PRO A 62 -35.70 -27.14 27.20
N GLU A 63 -36.40 -26.04 26.91
CA GLU A 63 -35.84 -24.69 26.97
C GLU A 63 -35.18 -24.46 28.35
N PRO A 64 -33.94 -23.93 28.40
CA PRO A 64 -33.31 -23.62 29.68
C PRO A 64 -34.10 -22.52 30.39
N GLU A 65 -34.40 -22.74 31.66
CA GLU A 65 -35.01 -21.72 32.53
C GLU A 65 -34.11 -20.46 32.57
N PRO A 66 -34.70 -19.25 32.58
CA PRO A 66 -33.92 -18.02 32.66
C PRO A 66 -33.14 -17.96 33.96
N GLU A 67 -31.82 -17.74 33.87
CA GLU A 67 -30.95 -17.53 35.03
C GLU A 67 -31.45 -16.34 35.87
N PRO A 68 -31.42 -16.43 37.21
CA PRO A 68 -31.83 -15.34 38.08
C PRO A 68 -30.89 -14.15 37.91
N ALA A 69 -31.49 -12.95 37.78
CA ALA A 69 -30.74 -11.70 37.72
C ALA A 69 -29.87 -11.53 38.96
N PRO A 70 -28.62 -11.04 38.82
CA PRO A 70 -27.71 -10.86 39.95
C PRO A 70 -28.28 -9.86 40.95
N GLU A 71 -28.18 -10.19 42.25
CA GLU A 71 -28.47 -9.26 43.34
C GLU A 71 -27.54 -8.04 43.26
N PRO A 72 -28.05 -6.83 43.58
CA PRO A 72 -27.23 -5.63 43.55
C PRO A 72 -26.13 -5.71 44.61
N GLU A 73 -24.88 -5.60 44.17
CA GLU A 73 -23.73 -5.47 45.07
C GLU A 73 -23.89 -4.23 45.98
N PRO A 74 -23.50 -4.33 47.26
CA PRO A 74 -23.57 -3.20 48.18
C PRO A 74 -22.63 -2.09 47.69
N GLN A 75 -23.19 -0.90 47.51
CA GLN A 75 -22.42 0.31 47.19
C GLN A 75 -21.45 0.57 48.33
N LEU A 76 -20.15 0.33 48.08
CA LEU A 76 -19.09 0.85 48.93
C LEU A 76 -19.18 2.37 48.91
N GLU A 77 -19.52 2.99 50.05
CA GLU A 77 -19.30 4.41 50.28
C GLU A 77 -17.78 4.63 50.20
N LEU A 78 -17.32 5.04 49.02
CA LEU A 78 -15.98 5.59 48.81
C LEU A 78 -15.88 6.86 49.65
N GLU A 79 -15.16 6.78 50.76
CA GLU A 79 -14.67 7.95 51.48
C GLU A 79 -13.96 8.88 50.47
N GLN A 80 -14.38 10.15 50.48
CA GLN A 80 -13.94 11.17 49.55
C GLN A 80 -12.41 11.31 49.59
N ALA A 81 -11.74 10.87 48.53
CA ALA A 81 -10.40 11.30 48.22
C ALA A 81 -10.42 12.79 47.85
N PRO A 82 -9.44 13.60 48.30
CA PRO A 82 -9.42 15.04 48.02
C PRO A 82 -9.32 15.31 46.52
N GLU A 83 -10.04 16.34 46.05
CA GLU A 83 -10.03 16.81 44.67
C GLU A 83 -8.58 16.96 44.15
N PRO A 84 -8.23 16.36 43.00
CA PRO A 84 -6.96 16.66 42.35
C PRO A 84 -6.96 18.13 41.91
N GLU A 85 -5.85 18.81 42.15
CA GLU A 85 -5.59 20.14 41.59
C GLU A 85 -5.78 20.09 40.07
N PRO A 86 -6.39 21.13 39.46
CA PRO A 86 -6.66 21.12 38.02
C PRO A 86 -5.35 20.98 37.25
N GLU A 87 -5.25 19.91 36.46
CA GLU A 87 -4.19 19.76 35.46
C GLU A 87 -4.21 21.00 34.54
N PRO A 88 -3.05 21.56 34.18
CA PRO A 88 -3.00 22.64 33.22
C PRO A 88 -3.62 22.17 31.91
N GLU A 89 -4.57 22.95 31.39
CA GLU A 89 -5.28 22.66 30.16
C GLU A 89 -4.30 22.25 29.05
N PRO A 90 -4.60 21.20 28.27
CA PRO A 90 -3.75 20.81 27.16
C PRO A 90 -3.60 22.02 26.24
N THR A 91 -2.36 22.44 26.02
CA THR A 91 -2.06 23.45 25.00
C THR A 91 -2.73 23.00 23.70
N PRO A 92 -3.55 23.85 23.07
CA PRO A 92 -4.25 23.49 21.85
C PRO A 92 -3.22 23.01 20.82
N ALA A 93 -3.48 21.84 20.22
CA ALA A 93 -2.75 21.39 19.04
C ALA A 93 -2.70 22.56 18.04
N PRO A 94 -1.58 22.76 17.33
CA PRO A 94 -1.47 23.85 16.37
C PRO A 94 -2.67 23.78 15.42
N GLU A 95 -3.40 24.89 15.31
CA GLU A 95 -4.51 25.00 14.35
C GLU A 95 -4.02 24.55 12.98
N PRO A 96 -4.83 23.77 12.22
CA PRO A 96 -4.49 23.47 10.84
C PRO A 96 -4.20 24.79 10.12
N ALA A 97 -3.06 24.84 9.44
CA ALA A 97 -2.63 26.02 8.71
C ALA A 97 -3.82 26.59 7.91
N PRO A 98 -4.03 27.92 7.91
CA PRO A 98 -5.20 28.49 7.27
C PRO A 98 -5.27 28.02 5.82
N LYS A 99 -6.40 27.37 5.46
CA LYS A 99 -6.70 26.96 4.08
C LYS A 99 -6.39 28.14 3.18
N ARG A 100 -5.39 27.99 2.31
CA ARG A 100 -4.90 29.06 1.43
C ARG A 100 -6.13 29.61 0.70
N PRO A 101 -6.41 30.93 0.76
CA PRO A 101 -7.59 31.47 0.11
C PRO A 101 -7.53 31.13 -1.37
N HIS A 102 -8.61 30.60 -1.94
CA HIS A 102 -8.74 30.40 -3.39
C HIS A 102 -8.33 31.69 -4.08
N ARG A 103 -7.13 31.69 -4.67
CA ARG A 103 -6.54 32.93 -5.17
C ARG A 103 -7.30 33.31 -6.42
N MET A 104 -7.94 34.46 -6.38
CA MET A 104 -8.65 35.02 -7.52
C MET A 104 -7.71 35.02 -8.72
N SER A 105 -8.12 34.34 -9.78
CA SER A 105 -7.48 34.30 -11.08
C SER A 105 -7.43 35.73 -11.62
N GLY A 106 -6.39 36.48 -11.24
CA GLY A 106 -6.07 37.76 -11.82
C GLY A 106 -5.78 37.56 -13.31
N LEU A 107 -6.07 38.58 -14.11
CA LEU A 107 -5.86 38.59 -15.56
C LEU A 107 -4.39 38.27 -15.91
N GLN A 108 -4.05 37.00 -16.03
CA GLN A 108 -2.71 36.55 -16.41
C GLN A 108 -2.51 36.90 -17.87
N LEU A 109 -1.59 37.83 -18.13
CA LEU A 109 -1.21 38.19 -19.50
C LEU A 109 -0.69 36.92 -20.21
N PRO A 110 -1.02 36.72 -21.50
CA PRO A 110 -0.53 35.57 -22.26
C PRO A 110 1.01 35.46 -22.18
N GLY A 111 1.50 34.37 -21.61
CA GLY A 111 2.94 34.10 -21.45
C GLY A 111 3.61 34.67 -20.19
N ALA A 112 2.86 35.25 -19.25
CA ALA A 112 3.39 35.61 -17.93
C ALA A 112 3.87 34.37 -17.17
N SER A 113 3.08 33.30 -17.16
CA SER A 113 3.41 32.00 -16.55
C SER A 113 4.71 31.40 -17.10
N ARG A 114 4.93 31.49 -18.42
CA ARG A 114 6.15 31.03 -19.08
C ARG A 114 7.41 31.76 -18.59
N ARG A 115 7.32 33.09 -18.44
CA ARG A 115 8.46 33.89 -17.97
C ARG A 115 8.78 33.59 -16.51
N GLU A 116 7.74 33.47 -15.69
CA GLU A 116 7.86 33.08 -14.29
C GLU A 116 8.51 31.70 -14.16
N ARG A 117 8.03 30.69 -14.90
CA ARG A 117 8.60 29.35 -14.88
C ARG A 117 10.06 29.30 -15.33
N ARG A 118 10.41 30.06 -16.38
CA ARG A 118 11.82 30.16 -16.82
C ARG A 118 12.70 30.77 -15.74
N LEU A 119 12.26 31.87 -15.14
CA LEU A 119 13.02 32.54 -14.08
C LEU A 119 13.18 31.64 -12.85
N TRP A 120 12.11 30.95 -12.47
CA TRP A 120 12.13 29.96 -11.40
C TRP A 120 13.12 28.83 -11.69
N ALA A 121 13.12 28.29 -12.91
CA ALA A 121 14.07 27.26 -13.32
C ALA A 121 15.52 27.75 -13.21
N GLU A 122 15.82 28.97 -13.68
CA GLU A 122 17.15 29.57 -13.57
C GLU A 122 17.60 29.73 -12.10
N GLN A 123 16.69 30.14 -11.21
CA GLN A 123 16.97 30.28 -9.78
C GLN A 123 17.28 28.95 -9.09
N HIS A 124 16.66 27.86 -9.53
CA HIS A 124 16.85 26.52 -8.99
C HIS A 124 17.97 25.73 -9.69
N GLY A 125 18.64 26.34 -10.67
CA GLY A 125 19.66 25.65 -11.47
C GLY A 125 19.08 24.59 -12.42
N PHE A 126 17.79 24.67 -12.72
CA PHE A 126 17.11 23.77 -13.65
C PHE A 126 17.14 24.30 -15.08
N ARG A 127 16.95 23.40 -16.04
CA ARG A 127 16.91 23.71 -17.46
C ARG A 127 15.48 23.96 -17.91
N PHE A 128 15.23 25.07 -18.58
CA PHE A 128 13.95 25.36 -19.20
C PHE A 128 13.97 25.04 -20.72
N SER A 129 12.94 24.35 -21.20
CA SER A 129 12.61 24.19 -22.62
C SER A 129 11.16 24.60 -22.88
N LYS A 130 10.87 25.07 -24.10
CA LYS A 130 9.50 25.47 -24.48
C LYS A 130 8.61 24.25 -24.73
N VAL A 131 9.18 23.19 -25.32
CA VAL A 131 8.51 21.94 -25.71
C VAL A 131 9.53 20.82 -25.50
N ASP A 132 9.05 19.63 -25.20
CA ASP A 132 9.81 18.39 -25.24
C ASP A 132 9.00 17.37 -26.05
N GLU A 133 9.53 16.98 -27.21
CA GLU A 133 8.83 16.10 -28.15
C GLU A 133 8.83 14.64 -27.66
N TYR A 134 9.80 14.25 -26.83
CA TYR A 134 9.92 12.88 -26.33
C TYR A 134 8.90 12.58 -25.23
N LEU A 135 8.49 13.60 -24.48
CA LEU A 135 7.51 13.48 -23.39
C LEU A 135 6.12 13.05 -23.85
N VAL A 136 5.75 13.35 -25.10
CA VAL A 136 4.44 12.99 -25.65
C VAL A 136 4.27 11.47 -25.73
N ASP A 137 5.36 10.77 -26.03
CA ASP A 137 5.35 9.32 -26.24
C ASP A 137 5.57 8.53 -24.93
N GLU A 138 6.02 9.21 -23.86
CA GLU A 138 6.25 8.60 -22.54
C GLU A 138 4.97 8.59 -21.68
N TRP A 139 4.17 9.67 -21.74
CA TRP A 139 3.04 9.87 -20.83
C TRP A 139 1.70 9.75 -21.54
N HIS A 140 0.81 8.90 -21.00
CA HIS A 140 -0.48 8.61 -21.65
C HIS A 140 -1.67 8.73 -20.69
N ARG A 141 -1.42 8.85 -19.38
CA ARG A 141 -2.47 8.90 -18.35
C ARG A 141 -2.57 10.26 -17.68
N GLY A 142 -3.54 10.40 -16.77
CA GLY A 142 -3.83 11.66 -16.11
C GLY A 142 -4.05 12.81 -17.10
N ALA A 143 -3.38 13.94 -16.88
CA ALA A 143 -3.44 15.10 -17.77
C ALA A 143 -3.02 14.80 -19.23
N ALA A 144 -2.12 13.83 -19.43
CA ALA A 144 -1.61 13.46 -20.75
C ALA A 144 -2.64 12.67 -21.58
N ALA A 145 -3.65 12.08 -20.96
CA ALA A 145 -4.69 11.30 -21.65
C ALA A 145 -5.48 12.11 -22.70
N SER A 146 -5.50 13.44 -22.55
CA SER A 146 -6.11 14.36 -23.53
C SER A 146 -5.31 14.49 -24.83
N GLY A 147 -4.08 13.97 -24.90
CA GLY A 147 -3.14 14.17 -26.01
C GLY A 147 -2.58 15.59 -26.09
N ALA A 148 -2.67 16.37 -25.01
CA ALA A 148 -2.13 17.72 -24.97
C ALA A 148 -0.59 17.71 -25.02
N GLU A 149 -0.02 18.59 -25.85
CA GLU A 149 1.43 18.72 -26.00
C GLU A 149 2.10 19.26 -24.71
N PRO A 150 3.14 18.59 -24.20
CA PRO A 150 4.02 19.08 -23.13
C PRO A 150 4.61 20.44 -23.46
N ARG A 151 4.32 21.45 -22.64
CA ARG A 151 4.84 22.82 -22.81
C ARG A 151 5.49 23.35 -21.56
N ASP A 152 6.38 24.31 -21.76
CA ASP A 152 7.04 25.05 -20.69
C ASP A 152 7.67 24.09 -19.68
N VAL A 153 8.51 23.21 -20.22
CA VAL A 153 9.16 22.07 -19.55
C VAL A 153 10.36 22.57 -18.77
N VAL A 154 10.38 22.30 -17.47
CA VAL A 154 11.57 22.48 -16.62
C VAL A 154 12.11 21.10 -16.28
N ALA A 155 13.41 20.89 -16.46
CA ALA A 155 14.10 19.67 -16.13
C ALA A 155 15.21 19.94 -15.11
N GLY A 156 15.25 19.16 -14.04
CA GLY A 156 16.17 19.31 -12.93
C GLY A 156 16.42 17.99 -12.21
N GLN A 157 17.07 18.06 -11.06
CA GLN A 157 17.30 16.91 -10.18
C GLN A 157 17.01 17.32 -8.73
N VAL A 158 16.20 16.52 -8.02
CA VAL A 158 15.84 16.75 -6.61
C VAL A 158 15.82 15.42 -5.89
N TYR A 159 16.34 15.37 -4.66
CA TYR A 159 16.41 14.16 -3.83
C TYR A 159 17.08 12.95 -4.53
N GLY A 160 17.95 13.18 -5.53
CA GLY A 160 18.60 12.12 -6.30
C GLY A 160 17.79 11.58 -7.48
N HIS A 161 16.63 12.18 -7.79
CA HIS A 161 15.78 11.81 -8.92
C HIS A 161 15.75 12.92 -9.97
N ASP A 162 15.66 12.52 -11.23
CA ASP A 162 15.38 13.46 -12.31
C ASP A 162 13.92 13.92 -12.21
N VAL A 163 13.72 15.24 -12.25
CA VAL A 163 12.41 15.88 -12.08
C VAL A 163 12.07 16.71 -13.32
N ARG A 164 10.81 16.62 -13.74
CA ARG A 164 10.23 17.45 -14.79
C ARG A 164 9.01 18.22 -14.26
N VAL A 165 8.91 19.51 -14.57
CA VAL A 165 7.72 20.33 -14.30
C VAL A 165 7.20 20.86 -15.63
N VAL A 166 5.95 20.53 -15.98
CA VAL A 166 5.42 20.68 -17.33
C VAL A 166 3.99 21.22 -17.30
N ASP A 167 3.61 22.05 -18.27
CA ASP A 167 2.20 22.35 -18.52
C ASP A 167 1.61 21.39 -19.55
N LEU A 168 0.54 20.69 -19.15
CA LEU A 168 -0.25 19.78 -19.96
C LEU A 168 -1.72 20.17 -19.88
N GLY A 169 -2.37 20.42 -21.02
CA GLY A 169 -3.82 20.71 -21.04
C GLY A 169 -4.26 21.92 -20.20
N GLY A 170 -3.35 22.83 -19.85
CA GLY A 170 -3.61 23.98 -18.99
C GLY A 170 -3.53 23.71 -17.48
N VAL A 171 -3.06 22.54 -17.07
CA VAL A 171 -2.66 22.21 -15.70
C VAL A 171 -1.16 21.97 -15.64
N THR A 172 -0.56 22.12 -14.46
CA THR A 172 0.85 21.79 -14.24
C THR A 172 0.97 20.36 -13.72
N VAL A 173 1.92 19.63 -14.28
CA VAL A 173 2.29 18.27 -13.87
C VAL A 173 3.75 18.29 -13.43
N VAL A 174 4.00 17.68 -12.26
CA VAL A 174 5.34 17.42 -11.75
C VAL A 174 5.59 15.93 -11.90
N ALA A 175 6.72 15.54 -12.49
CA ALA A 175 7.09 14.16 -12.73
C ALA A 175 8.47 13.87 -12.14
N VAL A 176 8.62 12.73 -11.47
CA VAL A 176 9.87 12.27 -10.84
C VAL A 176 10.20 10.88 -11.37
N ALA A 177 11.43 10.69 -11.86
CA ALA A 177 11.87 9.42 -12.41
C ALA A 177 12.05 8.35 -11.31
N THR A 178 11.55 7.14 -11.56
CA THR A 178 11.74 5.96 -10.69
C THR A 178 13.07 5.25 -10.98
N GLY A 179 13.54 5.36 -12.22
CA GLY A 179 14.80 4.79 -12.73
C GLY A 179 14.65 3.49 -13.51
N GLU A 180 13.48 2.83 -13.43
CA GLU A 180 13.22 1.60 -14.18
C GLU A 180 11.76 1.50 -14.62
N VAL A 181 11.55 0.97 -15.82
CA VAL A 181 10.23 0.92 -16.46
C VAL A 181 9.41 -0.23 -15.88
N SER A 182 8.20 0.09 -15.44
CA SER A 182 7.18 -0.88 -15.00
C SER A 182 5.94 -0.80 -15.90
N ASP A 183 5.33 -1.96 -16.18
CA ASP A 183 4.01 -2.04 -16.84
C ASP A 183 2.84 -1.94 -15.85
N ILE A 184 3.12 -1.96 -14.54
CA ILE A 184 2.12 -1.72 -13.51
C ILE A 184 1.83 -0.23 -13.46
N VAL A 185 0.55 0.09 -13.66
CA VAL A 185 0.02 1.44 -13.53
C VAL A 185 -0.63 1.56 -12.18
N VAL A 186 -0.24 2.58 -11.42
CA VAL A 186 -0.89 2.94 -10.15
C VAL A 186 -1.47 4.34 -10.32
N ASP A 187 -2.75 4.55 -10.04
CA ASP A 187 -3.40 5.84 -10.20
C ASP A 187 -4.15 6.20 -8.92
N MET A 188 -3.70 7.25 -8.24
CA MET A 188 -4.18 7.69 -6.93
C MET A 188 -4.85 9.05 -7.09
N ARG A 189 -6.15 9.13 -6.83
CA ARG A 189 -6.96 10.33 -7.13
C ARG A 189 -7.67 10.82 -5.89
N ARG A 190 -7.76 12.13 -5.69
CA ARG A 190 -8.68 12.65 -4.68
C ARG A 190 -10.13 12.35 -5.09
N PRO A 191 -11.05 12.01 -4.17
CA PRO A 191 -12.42 11.59 -4.50
C PRO A 191 -13.22 12.59 -5.37
N GLN A 192 -12.88 13.87 -5.32
CA GLN A 192 -13.54 14.92 -6.09
C GLN A 192 -13.00 15.03 -7.53
N PHE A 193 -11.92 14.32 -7.85
CA PHE A 193 -11.26 14.37 -9.14
C PHE A 193 -11.71 13.21 -10.03
N GLN A 194 -12.16 13.52 -11.25
CA GLN A 194 -12.50 12.55 -12.27
C GLN A 194 -11.47 12.61 -13.40
N ALA A 195 -10.95 11.44 -13.80
CA ALA A 195 -10.09 11.30 -14.95
C ALA A 195 -10.76 10.44 -16.01
N ASP A 196 -10.63 10.86 -17.27
CA ASP A 196 -11.24 10.19 -18.44
C ASP A 196 -10.52 8.86 -18.81
N SER A 197 -9.32 8.60 -18.28
CA SER A 197 -8.47 7.45 -18.61
C SER A 197 -8.47 6.39 -17.50
N SER A 198 -9.60 5.69 -17.32
CA SER A 198 -9.74 4.69 -16.24
C SER A 198 -10.42 3.39 -16.63
N ALA A 199 -10.69 3.15 -17.92
CA ALA A 199 -11.49 2.01 -18.35
C ALA A 199 -10.82 0.65 -18.06
N ASP A 200 -9.50 0.62 -17.99
CA ASP A 200 -8.68 -0.56 -17.73
C ASP A 200 -8.22 -0.71 -16.27
N LEU A 201 -8.53 0.27 -15.41
CA LEU A 201 -8.09 0.28 -14.02
C LEU A 201 -9.20 -0.16 -13.07
N VAL A 202 -8.84 -0.94 -12.05
CA VAL A 202 -9.72 -1.38 -10.98
C VAL A 202 -9.39 -0.66 -9.68
N LEU A 203 -10.42 -0.27 -8.93
CA LEU A 203 -10.27 0.32 -7.59
C LEU A 203 -9.76 -0.74 -6.61
N VAL A 204 -8.72 -0.42 -5.85
CA VAL A 204 -8.14 -1.28 -4.82
C VAL A 204 -8.66 -0.87 -3.44
N GLU A 205 -8.34 0.35 -3.01
CA GLU A 205 -8.69 0.89 -1.68
C GLU A 205 -8.59 2.42 -1.68
N THR A 206 -9.02 3.05 -0.58
CA THR A 206 -8.73 4.45 -0.26
C THR A 206 -7.54 4.52 0.71
N VAL A 207 -6.49 5.25 0.34
CA VAL A 207 -5.28 5.43 1.14
C VAL A 207 -5.05 6.93 1.37
N GLU A 208 -5.04 7.38 2.63
CA GLU A 208 -4.74 8.77 3.03
C GLU A 208 -5.54 9.85 2.25
N GLY A 209 -6.81 9.56 1.97
CA GLY A 209 -7.70 10.47 1.23
C GLY A 209 -7.57 10.43 -0.29
N PHE A 210 -6.86 9.44 -0.83
CA PHE A 210 -6.81 9.12 -2.27
C PHE A 210 -7.48 7.78 -2.56
N GLU A 211 -8.29 7.71 -3.59
CA GLU A 211 -8.78 6.46 -4.18
C GLU A 211 -7.71 5.91 -5.11
N LEU A 212 -7.26 4.68 -4.86
CA LEU A 212 -6.18 4.03 -5.59
C LEU A 212 -6.72 3.01 -6.58
N PHE A 213 -6.37 3.20 -7.85
CA PHE A 213 -6.70 2.33 -8.98
C PHE A 213 -5.45 1.71 -9.59
N THR A 214 -5.58 0.53 -10.22
CA THR A 214 -4.47 -0.17 -10.87
C THR A 214 -4.93 -1.09 -11.99
N ASN A 215 -4.04 -1.44 -12.92
CA ASN A 215 -4.25 -2.54 -13.87
C ASN A 215 -3.99 -3.92 -13.26
N GLU A 216 -3.17 -4.00 -12.20
CA GLU A 216 -2.71 -5.26 -11.58
C GLU A 216 -2.71 -5.12 -10.04
N PRO A 217 -3.74 -5.64 -9.35
CA PRO A 217 -3.87 -5.48 -7.90
C PRO A 217 -2.76 -6.17 -7.08
N GLY A 218 -2.25 -7.31 -7.55
CA GLY A 218 -1.31 -8.13 -6.78
C GLY A 218 -0.01 -7.40 -6.41
N PRO A 219 0.73 -6.84 -7.38
CA PRO A 219 1.91 -6.01 -7.09
C PRO A 219 1.58 -4.77 -6.26
N VAL A 220 0.44 -4.13 -6.52
CA VAL A 220 0.05 -2.88 -5.87
C VAL A 220 -0.24 -3.05 -4.38
N LEU A 221 -0.86 -4.15 -3.96
CA LEU A 221 -1.05 -4.45 -2.54
C LEU A 221 0.28 -4.57 -1.76
N ARG A 222 1.40 -4.87 -2.43
CA ARG A 222 2.74 -4.89 -1.84
C ARG A 222 3.46 -3.54 -1.93
N PHE A 223 3.10 -2.74 -2.93
CA PHE A 223 3.59 -1.38 -3.10
C PHE A 223 3.05 -0.44 -2.03
N ILE A 224 1.81 -0.64 -1.56
CA ILE A 224 1.21 0.15 -0.48
C ILE A 224 1.92 -0.17 0.84
N ASP A 225 2.99 0.58 1.12
CA ASP A 225 3.79 0.52 2.34
C ASP A 225 3.72 1.84 3.12
N VAL A 226 4.48 1.92 4.22
CA VAL A 226 4.56 3.12 5.06
C VAL A 226 5.05 4.36 4.29
N ARG A 227 5.87 4.19 3.25
CA ARG A 227 6.39 5.30 2.43
C ARG A 227 5.29 5.85 1.54
N VAL A 228 4.49 4.98 0.92
CA VAL A 228 3.33 5.40 0.12
C VAL A 228 2.33 6.15 0.98
N CYS A 229 1.96 5.60 2.15
CA CYS A 229 1.04 6.29 3.05
C CYS A 229 1.61 7.64 3.53
N THR A 230 2.89 7.69 3.91
CA THR A 230 3.53 8.95 4.32
C THR A 230 3.54 9.97 3.20
N ALA A 231 3.89 9.56 1.98
CA ALA A 231 3.93 10.46 0.85
C ALA A 231 2.54 11.00 0.47
N LEU A 232 1.50 10.17 0.49
CA LEU A 232 0.13 10.61 0.21
C LEU A 232 -0.42 11.54 1.29
N ARG A 233 -0.07 11.30 2.56
CA ARG A 233 -0.45 12.18 3.68
C ARG A 233 0.19 13.56 3.57
N GLU A 234 1.47 13.61 3.24
CA GLU A 234 2.24 14.85 3.07
C GLU A 234 1.99 15.51 1.70
N MET A 235 1.22 14.87 0.81
CA MET A 235 0.93 15.39 -0.52
C MET A 235 0.10 16.68 -0.41
N PRO A 236 0.53 17.79 -1.05
CA PRO A 236 -0.18 19.06 -0.97
C PRO A 236 -1.65 18.97 -1.42
N GLU A 237 -2.52 19.80 -0.82
CA GLU A 237 -3.93 19.89 -1.24
C GLU A 237 -4.08 20.32 -2.70
N SER A 238 -3.11 21.06 -3.25
CA SER A 238 -3.06 21.47 -4.65
C SER A 238 -2.88 20.31 -5.63
N VAL A 239 -2.49 19.12 -5.18
CA VAL A 239 -2.38 17.91 -6.00
C VAL A 239 -3.72 17.19 -6.04
N CYS A 240 -4.28 17.01 -7.23
CA CYS A 240 -5.57 16.36 -7.43
C CYS A 240 -5.46 14.87 -7.77
N ALA A 241 -4.37 14.46 -8.41
CA ALA A 241 -4.08 13.07 -8.73
C ALA A 241 -2.57 12.82 -8.83
N VAL A 242 -2.16 11.59 -8.54
CA VAL A 242 -0.80 11.10 -8.64
C VAL A 242 -0.83 9.74 -9.31
N TRP A 243 0.02 9.48 -10.30
CA TRP A 243 0.08 8.17 -10.95
C TRP A 243 1.50 7.71 -11.24
N CYS A 244 1.69 6.40 -11.27
CA CYS A 244 2.89 5.74 -11.74
C CYS A 244 2.62 5.18 -13.13
N GLU A 245 3.45 5.55 -14.11
CA GLU A 245 3.44 4.93 -15.43
C GLU A 245 4.87 4.91 -15.99
N GLN A 246 5.20 3.86 -16.74
CA GLN A 246 6.55 3.64 -17.26
C GLN A 246 7.62 3.74 -16.15
N ASP A 247 8.58 4.65 -16.26
CA ASP A 247 9.63 4.96 -15.29
C ASP A 247 9.38 6.29 -14.54
N TRP A 248 8.12 6.73 -14.43
CA TRP A 248 7.74 7.99 -13.82
C TRP A 248 6.69 7.84 -12.73
N VAL A 249 6.79 8.69 -11.71
CA VAL A 249 5.68 9.07 -10.84
C VAL A 249 5.32 10.52 -11.14
N LEU A 250 4.06 10.77 -11.48
CA LEU A 250 3.56 12.07 -11.91
C LEU A 250 2.48 12.55 -10.93
N ALA A 251 2.48 13.85 -10.63
CA ALA A 251 1.46 14.53 -9.85
C ALA A 251 0.83 15.64 -10.69
N GLN A 252 -0.49 15.63 -10.80
CA GLN A 252 -1.25 16.70 -11.44
C GLN A 252 -1.72 17.70 -10.39
N LEU A 253 -1.39 18.96 -10.59
CA LEU A 253 -1.80 20.06 -9.73
C LEU A 253 -3.07 20.75 -10.26
N GLU A 254 -3.74 21.46 -9.36
CA GLU A 254 -4.84 22.36 -9.70
C GLU A 254 -4.40 23.46 -10.68
N ARG A 255 -5.39 23.97 -11.43
CA ARG A 255 -5.17 25.09 -12.36
C ARG A 255 -4.72 26.32 -11.59
N GLY A 256 -3.64 26.95 -12.05
CA GLY A 256 -3.09 28.14 -11.42
C GLY A 256 -2.16 27.86 -10.24
N SER A 257 -1.62 26.63 -10.14
CA SER A 257 -0.54 26.29 -9.21
C SER A 257 0.63 27.28 -9.31
N THR A 258 1.21 27.61 -8.16
CA THR A 258 2.36 28.50 -8.03
C THR A 258 3.67 27.71 -7.95
N PRO A 259 4.83 28.35 -8.13
CA PRO A 259 6.12 27.66 -7.96
C PRO A 259 6.31 27.00 -6.60
N GLN A 260 5.78 27.59 -5.53
CA GLN A 260 5.78 26.98 -4.20
C GLN A 260 4.98 25.67 -4.17
N ASP A 261 3.83 25.62 -4.84
CA ASP A 261 3.04 24.39 -4.92
C ASP A 261 3.81 23.28 -5.66
N TRP A 262 4.68 23.63 -6.62
CA TRP A 262 5.53 22.65 -7.31
C TRP A 262 6.62 22.12 -6.36
N GLU A 263 7.29 23.01 -5.65
CA GLU A 263 8.34 22.66 -4.68
C GLU A 263 7.81 21.77 -3.54
N ASP A 264 6.63 22.12 -3.02
CA ASP A 264 5.94 21.37 -1.96
C ASP A 264 5.65 19.91 -2.40
N THR A 265 5.60 19.61 -3.72
CA THR A 265 5.40 18.24 -4.22
C THR A 265 6.67 17.40 -4.31
N PHE A 266 7.87 17.99 -4.36
CA PHE A 266 9.08 17.24 -4.68
C PHE A 266 9.42 16.17 -3.64
N ALA A 267 9.32 16.49 -2.35
CA ALA A 267 9.64 15.55 -1.29
C ALA A 267 8.68 14.34 -1.26
N PRO A 268 7.35 14.52 -1.21
CA PRO A 268 6.43 13.38 -1.20
C PRO A 268 6.48 12.59 -2.52
N LEU A 269 6.66 13.26 -3.67
CA LEU A 269 6.72 12.58 -4.96
C LEU A 269 8.03 11.79 -5.13
N ALA A 270 9.15 12.28 -4.61
CA ALA A 270 10.40 11.49 -4.55
C ALA A 270 10.26 10.26 -3.66
N LEU A 271 9.59 10.39 -2.51
CA LEU A 271 9.30 9.24 -1.64
C LEU A 271 8.42 8.20 -2.34
N LEU A 272 7.44 8.63 -3.14
CA LEU A 272 6.66 7.72 -4.00
C LEU A 272 7.51 7.10 -5.11
N ALA A 273 8.42 7.84 -5.73
CA ALA A 273 9.33 7.30 -6.74
C ALA A 273 10.24 6.21 -6.17
N ASP A 274 10.75 6.40 -4.94
CA ASP A 274 11.51 5.37 -4.21
C ASP A 274 10.64 4.16 -3.83
N ALA A 275 9.36 4.37 -3.50
CA ALA A 275 8.43 3.29 -3.28
C ALA A 275 8.12 2.53 -4.58
N ALA A 276 7.99 3.23 -5.71
CA ALA A 276 7.64 2.66 -6.99
C ALA A 276 8.70 1.70 -7.54
N ARG A 277 9.94 1.77 -7.04
CA ARG A 277 10.99 0.76 -7.33
C ARG A 277 10.66 -0.65 -6.83
N THR A 278 9.62 -0.83 -6.02
CA THR A 278 9.12 -2.16 -5.63
C THR A 278 8.14 -2.74 -6.65
N LEU A 279 7.71 -1.95 -7.64
CA LEU A 279 6.88 -2.46 -8.73
C LEU A 279 7.73 -3.37 -9.64
N PRO A 280 7.16 -4.48 -10.15
CA PRO A 280 7.85 -5.36 -11.08
C PRO A 280 8.36 -4.60 -12.31
N PRO A 281 9.67 -4.71 -12.65
CA PRO A 281 10.17 -4.13 -13.88
C PRO A 281 9.59 -4.88 -15.09
N ARG A 282 9.41 -4.17 -16.21
CA ARG A 282 8.93 -4.75 -17.48
C ARG A 282 9.81 -5.91 -17.93
N GLU A 283 11.12 -5.73 -17.85
CA GLU A 283 12.10 -6.75 -18.12
C GLU A 283 12.76 -7.15 -16.80
N ALA A 284 12.51 -8.37 -16.34
CA ALA A 284 13.24 -8.89 -15.19
C ALA A 284 14.72 -9.00 -15.57
N ALA A 285 15.58 -8.28 -14.84
CA ALA A 285 17.02 -8.42 -14.98
C ALA A 285 17.37 -9.91 -14.86
N ALA A 286 17.98 -10.47 -15.90
CA ALA A 286 18.44 -11.84 -15.87
C ALA A 286 19.40 -11.95 -14.68
N LEU A 287 19.09 -12.85 -13.73
CA LEU A 287 20.03 -13.21 -12.68
C LEU A 287 21.25 -13.79 -13.39
N ALA A 288 22.29 -12.98 -13.54
CA ALA A 288 23.53 -13.44 -14.13
C ALA A 288 24.02 -14.59 -13.24
N PRO A 289 24.21 -15.81 -13.76
CA PRO A 289 24.96 -16.80 -13.01
C PRO A 289 26.30 -16.15 -12.69
N VAL A 290 26.68 -16.13 -11.42
CA VAL A 290 27.97 -15.58 -10.98
C VAL A 290 29.05 -16.37 -11.73
N LEU A 291 29.57 -15.82 -12.83
CA LEU A 291 30.68 -16.38 -13.59
C LEU A 291 31.92 -16.24 -12.71
N GLY A 292 32.16 -17.25 -11.88
CA GLY A 292 33.18 -17.21 -10.83
C GLY A 292 32.76 -17.87 -9.52
N ALA A 293 31.51 -18.34 -9.38
CA ALA A 293 31.28 -19.49 -8.55
C ALA A 293 31.95 -20.66 -9.28
N GLU A 294 33.23 -20.93 -8.96
CA GLU A 294 33.71 -22.30 -9.08
C GLU A 294 32.60 -23.16 -8.52
N GLU A 295 32.17 -24.15 -9.30
CA GLU A 295 31.25 -25.18 -8.89
C GLU A 295 31.83 -25.76 -7.60
N ALA A 296 31.43 -25.18 -6.46
CA ALA A 296 31.79 -25.70 -5.16
C ALA A 296 31.35 -27.15 -5.26
N PRO A 297 32.24 -28.12 -4.98
CA PRO A 297 31.86 -29.52 -5.08
C PRO A 297 30.53 -29.63 -4.34
N GLU A 298 29.50 -30.15 -5.02
CA GLU A 298 28.20 -30.37 -4.40
C GLU A 298 28.51 -30.91 -3.00
N PRO A 299 28.03 -30.27 -1.92
CA PRO A 299 28.30 -30.80 -0.60
C PRO A 299 27.82 -32.23 -0.68
N GLU A 300 28.75 -33.19 -0.58
CA GLU A 300 28.42 -34.61 -0.70
C GLU A 300 27.26 -34.80 0.25
N THR A 301 26.06 -34.99 -0.29
CA THR A 301 24.89 -35.21 0.55
C THR A 301 25.28 -36.44 1.35
N PRO A 302 25.47 -36.33 2.68
CA PRO A 302 25.93 -37.48 3.44
C PRO A 302 24.88 -38.53 3.20
N GLN A 303 25.25 -39.60 2.49
CA GLN A 303 24.29 -40.65 2.19
C GLN A 303 23.82 -41.15 3.53
N VAL A 304 22.57 -40.84 3.86
CA VAL A 304 21.92 -41.34 5.06
C VAL A 304 21.79 -42.83 4.82
N GLN A 305 22.82 -43.59 5.18
CA GLN A 305 22.77 -45.03 5.23
C GLN A 305 21.79 -45.35 6.34
N ARG A 306 20.54 -45.60 5.94
CA ARG A 306 19.53 -46.12 6.84
C ARG A 306 20.09 -47.44 7.38
N PRO A 307 20.33 -47.59 8.68
CA PRO A 307 20.72 -48.89 9.24
C PRO A 307 19.68 -49.92 8.77
N GLU A 308 20.13 -51.00 8.13
CA GLU A 308 19.22 -52.03 7.61
C GLU A 308 18.51 -52.78 8.74
N GLU A 309 19.10 -52.72 9.94
CA GLU A 309 18.49 -53.17 11.18
C GLU A 309 17.59 -52.06 11.75
N PRO A 310 16.26 -52.28 11.86
CA PRO A 310 15.36 -51.29 12.41
C PRO A 310 15.80 -50.92 13.83
N LEU A 311 16.06 -49.63 14.07
CA LEU A 311 16.25 -49.11 15.42
C LEU A 311 14.97 -49.38 16.24
N GLU A 312 15.08 -50.20 17.28
CA GLU A 312 13.99 -50.43 18.22
C GLU A 312 13.66 -49.11 18.93
N LEU A 313 12.58 -48.46 18.50
CA LEU A 313 12.06 -47.28 19.18
C LEU A 313 11.52 -47.71 20.55
N PRO A 314 11.85 -47.00 21.65
CA PRO A 314 11.23 -47.28 22.94
C PRO A 314 9.72 -47.08 22.80
N THR A 315 8.99 -48.18 22.82
CA THR A 315 7.53 -48.14 22.79
C THR A 315 7.02 -47.72 24.16
N ARG A 316 5.94 -46.95 24.20
CA ARG A 316 5.33 -46.44 25.45
C ARG A 316 4.66 -47.55 26.29
N VAL A 317 4.93 -48.82 26.00
CA VAL A 317 4.27 -49.99 26.60
C VAL A 317 5.31 -50.88 27.29
N THR A 318 6.15 -50.26 28.12
CA THR A 318 6.71 -50.94 29.29
C THR A 318 6.18 -50.19 30.49
N GLY A 319 5.17 -50.77 31.14
CA GLY A 319 4.78 -50.39 32.50
C GLY A 319 5.92 -50.74 33.45
N GLY A 320 6.98 -49.94 33.42
CA GLY A 320 7.93 -49.88 34.52
C GLY A 320 7.22 -49.18 35.66
N GLY A 321 6.92 -49.91 36.73
CA GLY A 321 6.51 -49.29 37.97
C GLY A 321 7.60 -48.32 38.38
N PHE A 322 7.31 -47.03 38.42
CA PHE A 322 8.17 -46.08 39.11
C PHE A 322 8.25 -46.55 40.56
N GLY A 323 9.47 -46.60 41.11
CA GLY A 323 9.71 -47.02 42.48
C GLY A 323 8.87 -46.22 43.48
N GLU A 324 8.77 -46.75 44.69
CA GLU A 324 8.00 -46.16 45.80
C GLU A 324 8.37 -44.68 45.95
N LEU A 325 7.43 -43.79 45.56
CA LEU A 325 7.54 -42.35 45.78
C LEU A 325 7.20 -42.11 47.25
N GLU A 326 8.14 -41.55 48.00
CA GLU A 326 7.84 -41.04 49.33
C GLU A 326 6.86 -39.86 49.19
N ASP A 327 5.70 -39.96 49.83
CA ASP A 327 4.72 -38.88 49.85
C ASP A 327 5.32 -37.68 50.59
N HIS A 328 5.62 -36.61 49.84
CA HIS A 328 5.94 -35.31 50.41
C HIS A 328 4.69 -34.43 50.38
N GLU A 329 4.33 -33.83 51.51
CA GLU A 329 3.20 -32.88 51.59
C GLU A 329 3.49 -31.66 50.70
N ILE A 330 2.81 -31.60 49.56
CA ILE A 330 2.86 -30.45 48.65
C ILE A 330 2.12 -29.28 49.34
N GLY A 331 2.86 -28.23 49.70
CA GLY A 331 2.32 -27.03 50.34
C GLY A 331 2.95 -26.65 51.69
N ALA A 332 4.00 -27.33 52.13
CA ALA A 332 4.76 -26.95 53.33
C ALA A 332 5.81 -25.84 53.08
N ASP A 333 5.95 -25.39 51.84
CA ASP A 333 6.86 -24.31 51.46
C ASP A 333 6.29 -23.00 51.99
N SER A 334 6.80 -22.56 53.13
CA SER A 334 6.44 -21.29 53.74
C SER A 334 6.98 -20.15 52.86
N VAL A 335 6.16 -19.61 51.97
CA VAL A 335 6.56 -18.42 51.19
C VAL A 335 6.57 -17.21 52.12
N ALA A 336 7.73 -16.61 52.33
CA ALA A 336 7.86 -15.40 53.15
C ALA A 336 7.04 -14.25 52.53
N PRO A 337 6.34 -13.42 53.34
CA PRO A 337 5.59 -12.28 52.84
C PRO A 337 6.51 -11.25 52.19
N ILE A 338 6.26 -10.92 50.92
CA ILE A 338 7.07 -10.03 50.07
C ILE A 338 7.12 -8.57 50.58
N ALA A 339 6.20 -8.17 51.48
CA ALA A 339 5.97 -6.77 51.83
C ALA A 339 6.73 -6.26 53.06
N ASP A 340 7.43 -7.11 53.82
CA ASP A 340 8.08 -6.68 55.07
C ASP A 340 9.52 -6.14 54.90
N GLY A 341 10.10 -6.27 53.70
CA GLY A 341 11.41 -5.72 53.36
C GLY A 341 12.60 -6.42 54.03
N SER A 342 12.39 -7.57 54.68
CA SER A 342 13.48 -8.38 55.22
C SER A 342 14.12 -9.18 54.08
N PRO A 343 15.47 -9.24 53.99
CA PRO A 343 16.11 -10.08 52.97
C PRO A 343 15.77 -11.55 53.24
N ALA A 344 15.33 -12.26 52.20
CA ALA A 344 15.08 -13.70 52.28
C ALA A 344 16.34 -14.41 52.77
N GLU A 345 16.20 -15.28 53.78
CA GLU A 345 17.32 -16.08 54.27
C GLU A 345 17.85 -16.95 53.12
N ASP A 346 19.16 -16.89 52.92
CA ASP A 346 19.92 -17.24 51.72
C ASP A 346 20.11 -18.76 51.55
N ASP A 347 19.08 -19.54 51.87
CA ASP A 347 19.13 -21.00 51.92
C ASP A 347 18.43 -21.66 50.71
N ALA A 348 17.93 -20.87 49.76
CA ALA A 348 17.42 -21.36 48.47
C ALA A 348 18.55 -21.61 47.47
N GLN A 349 19.49 -22.49 47.83
CA GLN A 349 20.40 -23.09 46.86
C GLN A 349 19.70 -24.29 46.20
N LEU A 350 19.66 -24.28 44.86
CA LEU A 350 18.96 -25.20 43.96
C LEU A 350 17.43 -24.97 43.99
N TYR A 351 16.76 -24.41 42.97
CA TYR A 351 16.88 -24.62 41.54
C TYR A 351 16.22 -23.44 40.81
N ASP A 352 16.98 -22.43 40.36
CA ASP A 352 16.46 -21.45 39.40
C ASP A 352 16.83 -21.90 37.98
N LEU A 353 16.05 -22.85 37.45
CA LEU A 353 16.16 -23.34 36.07
C LEU A 353 15.65 -22.32 35.04
N THR A 354 15.21 -21.12 35.46
CA THR A 354 14.64 -20.11 34.57
C THR A 354 15.49 -18.85 34.41
N ARG A 355 16.51 -18.65 35.25
CA ARG A 355 17.43 -17.51 35.12
C ARG A 355 18.87 -17.99 35.02
N VAL A 356 19.30 -18.24 33.78
CA VAL A 356 20.73 -18.43 33.48
C VAL A 356 21.42 -17.07 33.55
N ARG A 357 22.22 -16.83 34.60
CA ARG A 357 23.15 -15.69 34.62
C ARG A 357 24.23 -15.93 33.56
N ARG A 358 24.29 -15.08 32.53
CA ARG A 358 25.38 -15.08 31.56
C ARG A 358 26.66 -14.57 32.23
N GLU A 359 27.67 -15.42 32.32
CA GLU A 359 29.03 -14.97 32.61
C GLU A 359 29.56 -14.22 31.38
N GLN A 360 29.93 -12.94 31.56
CA GLN A 360 30.50 -12.13 30.50
C GLN A 360 31.97 -12.52 30.29
N GLN A 361 32.21 -13.66 29.63
CA GLN A 361 33.54 -13.99 29.13
C GLN A 361 33.79 -13.31 27.78
N PRO A 362 35.02 -12.85 27.51
CA PRO A 362 35.37 -12.25 26.23
C PRO A 362 35.25 -13.27 25.09
N SER A 363 34.74 -12.81 23.95
CA SER A 363 34.45 -13.62 22.77
C SER A 363 35.71 -14.33 22.26
N THR A 364 35.67 -15.66 22.17
CA THR A 364 36.77 -16.48 21.63
C THR A 364 37.00 -16.30 20.13
N ILE A 365 36.11 -15.58 19.44
CA ILE A 365 36.14 -15.32 18.00
C ILE A 365 37.34 -14.43 17.56
N PHE A 366 37.98 -13.71 18.48
CA PHE A 366 39.09 -12.79 18.16
C PHE A 366 40.46 -13.25 18.69
N ASN A 367 40.59 -14.51 19.12
CA ASN A 367 41.82 -15.03 19.74
C ASN A 367 42.97 -15.38 18.77
N ASP A 368 42.86 -15.06 17.48
CA ASP A 368 43.89 -15.38 16.47
C ASP A 368 44.93 -14.27 16.22
N THR A 369 45.20 -13.42 17.22
CA THR A 369 46.36 -12.52 17.16
C THR A 369 47.54 -13.11 17.93
N PRO A 370 48.69 -13.41 17.28
CA PRO A 370 49.86 -13.91 18.00
C PRO A 370 50.39 -12.81 18.91
N LYS A 371 50.42 -13.10 20.22
CA LYS A 371 50.91 -12.20 21.26
C LYS A 371 52.42 -12.03 21.10
N GLU A 372 52.89 -10.84 20.75
CA GLU A 372 54.32 -10.52 20.83
C GLU A 372 54.81 -10.68 22.28
N PRO A 373 55.97 -11.33 22.51
CA PRO A 373 56.52 -11.47 23.85
C PRO A 373 57.03 -10.11 24.33
N THR A 374 56.44 -9.58 25.40
CA THR A 374 56.94 -8.40 26.10
C THR A 374 58.07 -8.78 27.07
N ASP A 375 59.05 -7.88 27.12
CA ASP A 375 60.43 -8.01 27.64
C ASP A 375 60.54 -8.13 29.18
N HIS A 376 59.80 -9.04 29.80
CA HIS A 376 59.84 -9.28 31.25
C HIS A 376 60.18 -10.72 31.67
N GLU A 377 60.89 -11.47 30.81
CA GLU A 377 61.66 -12.64 31.24
C GLU A 377 63.12 -12.48 30.83
N ARG A 378 63.88 -11.76 31.65
CA ARG A 378 65.33 -11.95 31.79
C ARG A 378 65.79 -11.72 33.21
#